data_AF-A0A066X0A4-F1
#
_entry.id   AF-A0A066X0A4-F1
#
_cell.length_a   1.000
_cell.length_b   1.000
_cell.length_c   1.000
_cell.angle_alpha   90.00
_cell.angle_beta   90.00
_cell.angle_gamma   90.00
#
_symmetry.space_group_name_H-M   'P 1'
#
loop_
_entity.id
_entity.type
_entity.pdbx_description
1 polymer ?
#
loop_
_entity_poly.entity_id
_entity_poly.type
_entity_poly.pdbx_seq_one_letter_code
_entity_poly.pdbx_strand_id
1 'polypeptide(L)'
;MSLHKHFNKSVKALKELLNDQMKLAQWMHENPQAARLLKTSFVTLDQLRMSINVDLQIIQRDLVTAMIDAQNVCTEEMTHRAMLVPRNNSFIAWLQSRSSQILYINGRMDLIPEQEAASPLTLLSCTLVQGLMRQSGRSLPLVYLCGRHNHPNDPYTGPNGILRCLSAQIAHSLTPREVDLSGITLDVIDGVRSQQLEALCTLFRLFLLSTTGKVVFVILEGVSWMEVRRHVQGLGAVVSFLWYLVNELNQLDRGVVLKVLITNSATSNYARRWLPKECIIEMDEVR
;
A
#
# COMPACT_ATOMS: atom_id res chain seq x y z
N MET A 1 12.02 -47.75 -41.45
CA MET A 1 12.43 -46.44 -42.03
C MET A 1 11.46 -45.26 -41.77
N SER A 2 10.19 -45.49 -41.40
CA SER A 2 9.18 -44.41 -41.23
C SER A 2 9.34 -43.57 -39.94
N LEU A 3 9.66 -44.19 -38.80
CA LEU A 3 9.77 -43.52 -37.50
C LEU A 3 10.91 -42.49 -37.40
N HIS A 4 12.06 -42.77 -38.03
CA HIS A 4 13.22 -41.86 -37.99
C HIS A 4 13.00 -40.56 -38.76
N LYS A 5 12.21 -40.60 -39.84
CA LYS A 5 11.84 -39.40 -40.62
C LYS A 5 10.90 -38.48 -39.83
N HIS A 6 9.94 -39.05 -39.11
CA HIS A 6 9.01 -38.27 -38.29
C HIS A 6 9.72 -37.59 -37.10
N PHE A 7 10.62 -38.31 -36.42
CA PHE A 7 11.40 -37.74 -35.32
C PHE A 7 12.26 -36.55 -35.76
N ASN A 8 12.98 -36.68 -36.90
CA ASN A 8 13.79 -35.58 -37.43
C ASN A 8 12.96 -34.37 -37.88
N LYS A 9 11.74 -34.58 -38.37
CA LYS A 9 10.83 -33.49 -38.74
C LYS A 9 10.35 -32.73 -37.49
N SER A 10 10.01 -33.44 -36.42
CA SER A 10 9.60 -32.83 -35.14
C SER A 10 10.74 -32.06 -34.46
N VAL A 11 11.96 -32.60 -34.47
CA VAL A 11 13.14 -31.91 -33.92
C VAL A 11 13.46 -30.64 -34.72
N LYS A 12 13.31 -30.67 -36.05
CA LYS A 12 13.51 -29.49 -36.90
C LYS A 12 12.47 -28.40 -36.61
N ALA A 13 11.19 -28.78 -36.52
CA ALA A 13 10.11 -27.85 -36.20
C ALA A 13 10.29 -27.22 -34.81
N LEU A 14 10.74 -28.00 -33.82
CA LEU A 14 11.04 -27.50 -32.49
C LEU A 14 12.18 -26.47 -32.50
N LYS A 15 13.26 -26.72 -33.25
CA LYS A 15 14.39 -25.79 -33.39
C LYS A 15 13.99 -24.48 -34.07
N GLU A 16 13.15 -24.55 -35.10
CA GLU A 16 12.62 -23.37 -35.78
C GLU A 16 11.76 -22.54 -34.82
N LEU A 17 10.84 -23.18 -34.09
CA LEU A 17 10.03 -22.51 -33.08
C LEU A 17 10.89 -21.84 -31.99
N LEU A 18 11.91 -22.53 -31.49
CA LEU A 18 12.82 -21.99 -30.47
C LEU A 18 13.60 -20.77 -30.99
N ASN A 19 14.10 -20.83 -32.22
CA ASN A 19 14.79 -19.71 -32.85
C ASN A 19 13.87 -18.50 -33.04
N ASP A 20 12.62 -18.73 -33.44
CA ASP A 20 11.65 -17.66 -33.61
C ASP A 20 11.27 -17.02 -32.27
N GLN A 21 11.10 -17.83 -31.22
CA GLN A 21 10.88 -17.34 -29.85
C GLN A 21 12.09 -16.55 -29.32
N MET A 22 13.32 -17.03 -29.57
CA MET A 22 14.54 -16.33 -29.17
C MET A 22 14.68 -14.98 -29.90
N LYS A 23 14.43 -14.95 -31.22
CA LYS A 23 14.44 -13.71 -32.00
C LYS A 23 13.38 -12.72 -31.52
N LEU A 24 12.18 -13.20 -31.22
CA LEU A 24 11.11 -12.36 -30.66
C LEU A 24 11.53 -11.80 -29.30
N ALA A 25 12.06 -12.62 -28.40
CA ALA A 25 12.54 -12.20 -27.09
C ALA A 25 13.67 -11.16 -27.20
N GLN A 26 14.62 -11.36 -28.11
CA GLN A 26 15.71 -10.43 -28.36
C GLN A 26 15.22 -9.12 -28.96
N TRP A 27 14.32 -9.17 -29.94
CA TRP A 27 13.67 -7.98 -30.49
C TRP A 27 12.87 -7.22 -29.42
N MET A 28 12.17 -7.91 -28.52
CA MET A 28 11.42 -7.29 -27.41
C MET A 28 12.35 -6.61 -26.39
N HIS A 29 13.53 -7.18 -26.16
CA HIS A 29 14.56 -6.57 -25.32
C HIS A 29 15.13 -5.29 -25.95
N GLU A 30 15.37 -5.30 -27.26
CA GLU A 30 15.86 -4.16 -28.03
C GLU A 30 14.78 -3.08 -28.26
N ASN A 31 13.49 -3.46 -28.22
CA ASN A 31 12.35 -2.58 -28.49
C ASN A 31 11.32 -2.59 -27.34
N PRO A 32 11.69 -2.16 -26.12
CA PRO A 32 10.86 -2.32 -24.93
C PRO A 32 9.51 -1.58 -25.01
N GLN A 33 9.43 -0.49 -25.79
CA GLN A 33 8.17 0.24 -26.01
C GLN A 33 7.22 -0.51 -26.95
N ALA A 34 7.72 -1.12 -28.04
CA ALA A 34 6.91 -1.90 -28.97
C ALA A 34 6.50 -3.25 -28.37
N ALA A 35 7.37 -3.86 -27.57
CA ALA A 35 7.08 -5.06 -26.79
C ALA A 35 5.88 -4.88 -25.85
N ARG A 36 5.76 -3.72 -25.19
CA ARG A 36 4.61 -3.39 -24.32
C ARG A 36 3.28 -3.36 -25.09
N LEU A 37 3.30 -2.91 -26.35
CA LEU A 37 2.10 -2.85 -27.19
C LEU A 37 1.62 -4.21 -27.69
N LEU A 38 2.51 -5.20 -27.77
CA LEU A 38 2.20 -6.57 -28.19
C LEU A 38 1.66 -7.45 -27.04
N LYS A 39 1.84 -7.03 -25.78
CA LYS A 39 1.31 -7.78 -24.65
C LYS A 39 -0.19 -7.56 -24.52
N THR A 40 -0.97 -8.61 -24.78
CA THR A 40 -2.41 -8.59 -24.57
C THR A 40 -2.71 -8.62 -23.07
N SER A 41 -3.39 -7.59 -22.55
CA SER A 41 -3.90 -7.57 -21.18
C SER A 41 -5.36 -7.99 -21.18
N PHE A 42 -5.78 -8.81 -20.20
CA PHE A 42 -7.18 -9.21 -20.05
C PHE A 42 -8.09 -8.09 -19.55
N VAL A 43 -7.48 -7.02 -19.02
CA VAL A 43 -8.18 -5.94 -18.32
C VAL A 43 -7.50 -4.60 -18.56
N THR A 44 -8.29 -3.54 -18.60
CA THR A 44 -7.81 -2.15 -18.63
C THR A 44 -7.65 -1.59 -17.21
N LEU A 45 -6.89 -0.50 -17.07
CA LEU A 45 -6.76 0.18 -15.78
C LEU A 45 -8.12 0.65 -15.24
N ASP A 46 -9.01 1.12 -16.12
CA ASP A 46 -10.35 1.56 -15.74
C ASP A 46 -11.24 0.39 -15.28
N GLN A 47 -11.13 -0.77 -15.93
CA GLN A 47 -11.81 -1.99 -15.48
C GLN A 47 -11.30 -2.47 -14.12
N LEU A 48 -9.99 -2.34 -13.85
CA LEU A 48 -9.44 -2.62 -12.52
C LEU A 48 -9.93 -1.63 -11.46
N ARG A 49 -9.96 -0.32 -11.77
CA ARG A 49 -10.53 0.70 -10.87
C ARG A 49 -11.97 0.39 -10.50
N MET A 50 -12.79 0.00 -11.48
CA MET A 50 -14.16 -0.45 -11.23
C MET A 50 -14.20 -1.72 -10.36
N SER A 51 -13.27 -2.66 -10.57
CA SER A 51 -13.22 -3.92 -9.81
C SER A 51 -12.80 -3.73 -8.34
N ILE A 52 -11.96 -2.72 -8.04
CA ILE A 52 -11.59 -2.36 -6.65
C ILE A 52 -12.81 -1.84 -5.88
N ASN A 53 -13.70 -1.14 -6.60
CA ASN A 53 -14.99 -0.63 -6.11
C ASN A 53 -14.84 0.20 -4.82
N VAL A 54 -14.05 1.28 -4.89
CA VAL A 54 -13.88 2.25 -3.80
C VAL A 54 -14.18 3.64 -4.35
N ASP A 55 -15.08 4.36 -3.67
CA ASP A 55 -15.33 5.77 -3.95
C ASP A 55 -14.24 6.63 -3.29
N LEU A 56 -13.41 7.28 -4.10
CA LEU A 56 -12.31 8.12 -3.59
C LEU A 56 -12.77 9.38 -2.85
N GLN A 57 -14.03 9.81 -3.05
CA GLN A 57 -14.58 10.93 -2.27
C GLN A 57 -14.69 10.57 -0.79
N ILE A 58 -14.83 9.29 -0.44
CA ILE A 58 -14.87 8.85 0.96
C ILE A 58 -13.56 9.17 1.67
N ILE A 59 -12.40 8.96 1.01
CA ILE A 59 -11.08 9.19 1.60
C ILE A 59 -10.88 10.66 1.95
N GLN A 60 -11.31 11.56 1.06
CA GLN A 60 -11.25 12.99 1.32
C GLN A 60 -12.19 13.40 2.47
N ARG A 61 -13.40 12.85 2.50
CA ARG A 61 -14.37 13.10 3.57
C ARG A 61 -13.86 12.58 4.92
N ASP A 62 -13.22 11.42 4.93
CA ASP A 62 -12.65 10.81 6.12
C ASP A 62 -11.54 11.66 6.71
N LEU A 63 -10.62 12.17 5.89
CA LEU A 63 -9.59 13.11 6.33
C LEU A 63 -10.17 14.37 6.99
N VAL A 64 -11.19 14.98 6.37
CA VAL A 64 -11.82 16.20 6.91
C VAL A 64 -12.55 15.89 8.22
N THR A 65 -13.35 14.82 8.23
CA THR A 65 -14.17 14.47 9.39
C THR A 65 -13.29 14.04 10.56
N ALA A 66 -12.29 13.19 10.34
CA ALA A 66 -11.39 12.73 11.38
C ALA A 66 -10.57 13.88 12.00
N MET A 67 -10.18 14.88 11.20
CA MET A 67 -9.49 16.06 11.70
C MET A 67 -10.39 16.93 12.59
N ILE A 68 -11.64 17.16 12.18
CA ILE A 68 -12.63 17.89 12.98
C ILE A 68 -12.95 17.13 14.27
N ASP A 69 -13.21 15.83 14.17
CA ASP A 69 -13.52 14.99 15.32
C ASP A 69 -12.36 15.02 16.33
N ALA A 70 -11.12 14.85 15.88
CA ALA A 70 -9.96 14.88 16.75
C ALA A 70 -9.76 16.23 17.43
N GLN A 71 -10.02 17.35 16.73
CA GLN A 71 -10.00 18.70 17.33
C GLN A 71 -11.06 18.89 18.43
N ASN A 72 -12.20 18.21 18.32
CA ASN A 72 -13.30 18.34 19.27
C ASN A 72 -13.11 17.45 20.50
N VAL A 73 -12.51 16.26 20.35
CA VAL A 73 -12.43 15.25 21.42
C VAL A 73 -11.07 15.22 22.15
N CYS A 74 -10.00 15.70 21.52
CA CYS A 74 -8.66 15.71 22.11
C CYS A 74 -8.38 17.01 22.86
N THR A 75 -7.74 16.90 24.03
CA THR A 75 -7.27 18.08 24.75
C THR A 75 -6.05 18.70 24.07
N GLU A 76 -5.75 19.96 24.40
CA GLU A 76 -4.55 20.65 23.92
C GLU A 76 -3.28 19.91 24.36
N GLU A 77 -3.24 19.39 25.59
CA GLU A 77 -2.10 18.63 26.11
C GLU A 77 -1.85 17.35 25.31
N MET A 78 -2.89 16.56 25.06
CA MET A 78 -2.80 15.33 24.27
C MET A 78 -2.30 15.62 22.85
N THR A 79 -2.86 16.67 22.24
CA THR A 79 -2.46 17.15 20.90
C THR A 79 -1.00 17.60 20.88
N HIS A 80 -0.58 18.41 21.85
CA HIS A 80 0.79 18.88 21.96
C HIS A 80 1.77 17.72 22.06
N ARG A 81 1.46 16.67 22.85
CA ARG A 81 2.31 15.47 22.97
C ARG A 81 2.44 14.72 21.65
N ALA A 82 1.34 14.47 20.93
CA ALA A 82 1.40 13.86 19.60
C ALA A 82 2.24 14.69 18.61
N MET A 83 2.16 16.02 18.71
CA MET A 83 2.94 16.95 17.88
C MET A 83 4.43 17.04 18.27
N LEU A 84 4.87 16.33 19.32
CA LEU A 84 6.30 16.12 19.58
C LEU A 84 6.89 14.98 18.74
N VAL A 85 6.08 14.05 18.22
CA VAL A 85 6.58 12.91 17.43
C VAL A 85 7.44 13.35 16.23
N PRO A 86 7.09 14.40 15.46
CA PRO A 86 7.96 14.92 14.40
C PRO A 86 9.36 15.35 14.85
N ARG A 87 9.58 15.59 16.14
CA ARG A 87 10.90 15.93 16.71
C ARG A 87 11.74 14.69 17.04
N ASN A 88 11.17 13.49 16.97
CA ASN A 88 11.88 12.24 17.21
C ASN A 88 12.86 11.94 16.06
N ASN A 89 14.10 11.57 16.40
CA ASN A 89 15.14 11.28 15.42
C ASN A 89 14.75 10.16 14.44
N SER A 90 14.04 9.13 14.90
CA SER A 90 13.56 8.05 14.02
C SER A 90 12.50 8.53 13.05
N PHE A 91 11.62 9.45 13.47
CA PHE A 91 10.63 10.05 12.58
C PHE A 91 11.30 10.95 11.54
N ILE A 92 12.25 11.78 11.96
CA ILE A 92 13.02 12.66 11.05
C ILE A 92 13.79 11.81 10.04
N ALA A 93 14.49 10.76 10.50
CA ALA A 93 15.23 9.85 9.63
C ALA A 93 14.30 9.13 8.65
N TRP A 94 13.15 8.64 9.11
CA TRP A 94 12.14 8.03 8.25
C TRP A 94 11.67 8.98 7.15
N LEU A 95 11.32 10.22 7.52
CA LEU A 95 10.77 11.20 6.59
C LEU A 95 11.81 11.68 5.55
N GLN A 96 13.06 11.91 5.98
CA GLN A 96 14.11 12.48 5.13
C GLN A 96 14.90 11.45 4.33
N SER A 97 14.88 10.18 4.73
CA SER A 97 15.66 9.14 4.06
C SER A 97 15.23 8.96 2.60
N ARG A 98 16.19 8.62 1.73
CA ARG A 98 15.95 8.23 0.34
C ARG A 98 15.60 6.75 0.18
N SER A 99 15.76 5.94 1.22
CA SER A 99 15.39 4.52 1.21
C SER A 99 13.93 4.32 1.60
N SER A 100 13.33 3.24 1.12
CA SER A 100 12.02 2.80 1.58
C SER A 100 12.11 2.37 3.05
N GLN A 101 11.15 2.78 3.87
CA GLN A 101 11.15 2.52 5.31
C GLN A 101 9.73 2.41 5.87
N ILE A 102 9.58 1.61 6.93
CA ILE A 102 8.38 1.53 7.75
C ILE A 102 8.67 2.11 9.14
N LEU A 103 7.71 2.87 9.66
CA LEU A 103 7.73 3.41 11.00
C LEU A 103 6.39 3.14 11.67
N TYR A 104 6.44 2.63 12.88
CA TYR A 104 5.28 2.39 13.72
C TYR A 104 5.36 3.31 14.94
N ILE A 105 4.29 4.07 15.21
CA ILE A 105 4.16 4.88 16.42
C ILE A 105 3.22 4.13 17.37
N ASN A 106 3.76 3.70 18.51
CA ASN A 106 3.00 3.14 19.61
C ASN A 106 2.68 4.26 20.61
N GLY A 107 1.43 4.71 20.61
CA GLY A 107 0.97 5.91 21.30
C GLY A 107 0.90 5.77 22.81
N ARG A 108 0.58 4.57 23.32
CA ARG A 108 0.47 4.27 24.76
C ARG A 108 -0.39 5.29 25.51
N MET A 109 -1.42 5.79 24.86
CA MET A 109 -2.38 6.72 25.44
C MET A 109 -3.52 5.94 26.10
N ASP A 110 -3.95 6.39 27.27
CA ASP A 110 -5.22 5.97 27.88
C ASP A 110 -6.34 6.82 27.29
N LEU A 111 -7.11 6.27 26.35
CA LEU A 111 -8.12 6.99 25.58
C LEU A 111 -9.51 6.45 25.85
N ILE A 112 -10.48 7.36 25.96
CA ILE A 112 -11.90 6.98 25.87
C ILE A 112 -12.23 6.58 24.41
N PRO A 113 -13.29 5.78 24.16
CA PRO A 113 -13.62 5.29 22.82
C PRO A 113 -13.75 6.38 21.75
N GLU A 114 -14.32 7.54 22.09
CA GLU A 114 -14.46 8.68 21.17
C GLU A 114 -13.09 9.24 20.75
N GLN A 115 -12.14 9.30 21.68
CA GLN A 115 -10.76 9.73 21.41
C GLN A 115 -9.96 8.65 20.68
N GLU A 116 -10.25 7.38 20.88
CA GLU A 116 -9.60 6.31 20.11
C GLU A 116 -10.00 6.37 18.63
N ALA A 117 -11.25 6.77 18.32
CA ALA A 117 -11.74 6.91 16.95
C ALA A 117 -11.10 8.08 16.18
N ALA A 118 -10.72 9.14 16.89
CA ALA A 118 -10.11 10.35 16.34
C ALA A 118 -9.05 10.89 17.31
N SER A 119 -7.91 10.20 17.37
CA SER A 119 -6.88 10.39 18.37
C SER A 119 -5.99 11.62 18.10
N PRO A 120 -5.13 12.02 19.05
CA PRO A 120 -4.10 13.02 18.78
C PRO A 120 -3.16 12.63 17.62
N LEU A 121 -2.92 11.32 17.41
CA LEU A 121 -2.15 10.82 16.27
C LEU A 121 -2.90 10.91 14.94
N THR A 122 -4.23 10.98 14.97
CA THR A 122 -5.06 11.29 13.79
C THR A 122 -4.76 12.71 13.31
N LEU A 123 -4.65 13.70 14.22
CA LEU A 123 -4.25 15.07 13.85
C LEU A 123 -2.87 15.14 13.22
N LEU A 124 -1.89 14.44 13.80
CA LEU A 124 -0.55 14.32 13.24
C LEU A 124 -0.59 13.75 11.83
N SER A 125 -1.31 12.64 11.64
CA SER A 125 -1.41 11.93 10.36
C SER A 125 -2.12 12.76 9.29
N CYS A 126 -3.25 13.37 9.63
CA CYS A 126 -3.98 14.26 8.71
C CYS A 126 -3.14 15.49 8.32
N THR A 127 -2.43 16.10 9.29
CA THR A 127 -1.54 17.24 9.03
C THR A 127 -0.39 16.84 8.11
N LEU A 128 0.21 15.67 8.33
CA LEU A 128 1.25 15.12 7.46
C LEU A 128 0.73 14.91 6.03
N VAL A 129 -0.43 14.25 5.88
CA VAL A 129 -1.05 14.01 4.57
C VAL A 129 -1.32 15.33 3.85
N GLN A 130 -1.93 16.32 4.51
CA GLN A 130 -2.17 17.63 3.91
C GLN A 130 -0.87 18.34 3.52
N GLY A 131 0.17 18.25 4.35
CA GLY A 131 1.49 18.77 4.03
C GLY A 131 2.06 18.14 2.77
N LEU A 132 2.02 16.81 2.68
CA LEU A 132 2.50 16.05 1.52
C LEU A 132 1.71 16.33 0.25
N MET A 133 0.38 16.50 0.33
CA MET A 133 -0.46 16.87 -0.81
C MET A 133 -0.14 18.26 -1.37
N ARG A 134 0.36 19.19 -0.52
CA ARG A 134 0.79 20.53 -0.95
C ARG A 134 2.19 20.54 -1.57
N GLN A 135 3.01 19.51 -1.31
CA GLN A 135 4.33 19.38 -1.91
C GLN A 135 4.24 19.03 -3.40
N SER A 136 5.33 19.28 -4.14
CA SER A 136 5.43 18.98 -5.58
C SER A 136 4.94 17.57 -5.95
N GLY A 137 4.56 17.35 -7.21
CA GLY A 137 3.97 16.10 -7.73
C GLY A 137 4.80 14.80 -7.63
N ARG A 138 5.90 14.80 -6.86
CA ARG A 138 6.69 13.62 -6.49
C ARG A 138 6.14 12.90 -5.27
N SER A 139 5.38 13.56 -4.39
CA SER A 139 4.82 12.93 -3.19
C SER A 139 3.44 12.37 -3.49
N LEU A 140 3.21 11.10 -3.14
CA LEU A 140 1.90 10.45 -3.26
C LEU A 140 1.47 9.91 -1.89
N PRO A 141 0.72 10.69 -1.10
CA PRO A 141 0.14 10.20 0.14
C PRO A 141 -1.09 9.32 -0.15
N LEU A 142 -1.07 8.13 0.42
CA LEU A 142 -2.15 7.16 0.48
C LEU A 142 -2.52 7.01 1.96
N VAL A 143 -3.79 7.20 2.31
CA VAL A 143 -4.23 7.18 3.71
C VAL A 143 -5.37 6.20 3.91
N TYR A 144 -5.37 5.53 5.06
CA TYR A 144 -6.50 4.77 5.55
C TYR A 144 -6.64 5.03 7.05
N LEU A 145 -7.83 5.48 7.47
CA LEU A 145 -8.13 5.83 8.86
C LEU A 145 -8.99 4.72 9.47
N CYS A 146 -8.39 3.83 10.26
CA CYS A 146 -9.09 2.67 10.82
C CYS A 146 -10.29 3.06 11.69
N GLY A 147 -10.20 4.16 12.44
CA GLY A 147 -11.30 4.68 13.25
C GLY A 147 -12.52 5.14 12.44
N ARG A 148 -12.36 5.45 11.15
CA ARG A 148 -13.46 5.81 10.23
C ARG A 148 -14.15 4.59 9.64
N HIS A 149 -13.50 3.44 9.66
CA HIS A 149 -13.96 2.19 9.05
C HIS A 149 -14.11 1.04 10.06
N ASN A 150 -14.53 1.37 11.28
CA ASN A 150 -14.70 0.42 12.38
C ASN A 150 -16.14 -0.15 12.50
N HIS A 151 -17.10 0.36 11.71
CA HIS A 151 -18.48 -0.09 11.77
C HIS A 151 -18.69 -1.45 11.09
N PRO A 152 -19.46 -2.40 11.66
CA PRO A 152 -19.63 -3.75 11.09
C PRO A 152 -20.14 -3.81 9.64
N ASN A 153 -20.94 -2.82 9.24
CA ASN A 153 -21.53 -2.72 7.91
C ASN A 153 -20.74 -1.78 6.96
N ASP A 154 -19.58 -1.30 7.38
CA ASP A 154 -18.74 -0.46 6.52
C ASP A 154 -18.09 -1.34 5.42
N PRO A 155 -18.34 -1.07 4.12
CA PRO A 155 -17.78 -1.84 3.01
C PRO A 155 -16.24 -1.73 2.89
N TYR A 156 -15.62 -0.82 3.63
CA TYR A 156 -14.19 -0.55 3.67
C TYR A 156 -13.55 -1.06 4.97
N THR A 157 -14.27 -1.77 5.83
CA THR A 157 -13.71 -2.28 7.09
C THR A 157 -12.68 -3.41 6.88
N GLY A 158 -11.79 -3.55 7.84
CA GLY A 158 -10.90 -4.70 7.93
C GLY A 158 -9.68 -4.66 6.99
N PRO A 159 -8.84 -5.71 7.02
CA PRO A 159 -7.57 -5.75 6.29
C PRO A 159 -7.73 -5.69 4.76
N ASN A 160 -8.80 -6.29 4.23
CA ASN A 160 -9.14 -6.21 2.81
C ASN A 160 -9.51 -4.77 2.43
N GLY A 161 -10.26 -4.08 3.29
CA GLY A 161 -10.61 -2.68 3.13
C GLY A 161 -9.38 -1.77 3.06
N ILE A 162 -8.38 -1.99 3.92
CA ILE A 162 -7.09 -1.28 3.88
C ILE A 162 -6.47 -1.36 2.48
N LEU A 163 -6.21 -2.57 1.97
CA LEU A 163 -5.55 -2.71 0.68
C LEU A 163 -6.43 -2.25 -0.49
N ARG A 164 -7.75 -2.40 -0.40
CA ARG A 164 -8.67 -1.85 -1.42
C ARG A 164 -8.58 -0.33 -1.50
N CYS A 165 -8.70 0.36 -0.37
CA CYS A 165 -8.66 1.82 -0.33
C CYS A 165 -7.29 2.36 -0.74
N LEU A 166 -6.19 1.75 -0.30
CA LEU A 166 -4.85 2.14 -0.72
C LEU A 166 -4.63 1.87 -2.22
N SER A 167 -5.08 0.72 -2.73
CA SER A 167 -4.99 0.37 -4.15
C SER A 167 -5.80 1.31 -5.04
N ALA A 168 -6.99 1.73 -4.59
CA ALA A 168 -7.81 2.69 -5.31
C ALA A 168 -7.11 4.06 -5.45
N GLN A 169 -6.53 4.55 -4.34
CA GLN A 169 -5.83 5.84 -4.33
C GLN A 169 -4.62 5.84 -5.27
N ILE A 170 -3.79 4.78 -5.23
CA ILE A 170 -2.63 4.69 -6.13
C ILE A 170 -3.05 4.48 -7.59
N ALA A 171 -4.07 3.64 -7.85
CA ALA A 171 -4.61 3.40 -9.19
C ALA A 171 -5.12 4.70 -9.83
N HIS A 172 -5.74 5.59 -9.06
CA HIS A 172 -6.23 6.87 -9.55
C HIS A 172 -5.09 7.84 -9.92
N SER A 173 -3.95 7.74 -9.26
CA SER A 173 -2.77 8.56 -9.55
C SER A 173 -1.99 8.14 -10.82
N LEU A 174 -2.36 7.01 -11.41
CA LEU A 174 -1.69 6.39 -12.55
C LEU A 174 -2.48 6.59 -13.85
N THR A 175 -1.78 6.66 -14.96
CA THR A 175 -2.34 6.65 -16.32
C THR A 175 -2.19 5.25 -16.92
N PRO A 176 -2.99 4.89 -17.95
CA PRO A 176 -2.85 3.60 -18.63
C PRO A 176 -1.45 3.33 -19.21
N ARG A 177 -0.64 4.37 -19.44
CA ARG A 177 0.73 4.23 -19.97
C ARG A 177 1.76 3.88 -18.90
N GLU A 178 1.47 4.15 -17.63
CA GLU A 178 2.38 3.92 -16.51
C GLU A 178 2.30 2.49 -15.98
N VAL A 179 1.22 1.75 -16.27
CA VAL A 179 0.95 0.43 -15.69
C VAL A 179 1.05 -0.68 -16.73
N ASP A 180 1.89 -1.68 -16.47
CA ASP A 180 1.95 -2.91 -17.27
C ASP A 180 0.98 -3.96 -16.68
N LEU A 181 -0.19 -4.11 -17.32
CA LEU A 181 -1.24 -5.04 -16.89
C LEU A 181 -1.11 -6.44 -17.48
N SER A 182 -0.07 -6.71 -18.27
CA SER A 182 0.08 -8.00 -18.96
C SER A 182 0.27 -9.20 -18.05
N GLY A 183 0.72 -8.97 -16.81
CA GLY A 183 0.87 -10.00 -15.79
C GLY A 183 -0.40 -10.25 -14.96
N ILE A 184 -1.49 -9.49 -15.19
CA ILE A 184 -2.75 -9.68 -14.47
C ILE A 184 -3.58 -10.76 -15.14
N THR A 185 -3.90 -11.78 -14.34
CA THR A 185 -4.71 -12.92 -14.73
C THR A 185 -6.17 -12.73 -14.29
N LEU A 186 -7.07 -13.56 -14.83
CA LEU A 186 -8.50 -13.52 -14.47
C LEU A 186 -8.74 -13.87 -12.99
N ASP A 187 -7.98 -14.80 -12.42
CA ASP A 187 -8.07 -15.16 -11.00
C ASP A 187 -7.73 -13.98 -10.07
N VAL A 188 -6.74 -13.16 -10.43
CA VAL A 188 -6.43 -11.94 -9.67
C VAL A 188 -7.60 -10.95 -9.78
N ILE A 189 -8.21 -10.80 -10.96
CA ILE A 189 -9.35 -9.89 -11.14
C ILE A 189 -10.55 -10.34 -10.31
N ASP A 190 -10.89 -11.63 -10.36
CA ASP A 190 -11.99 -12.19 -9.57
C ASP A 190 -11.69 -12.14 -8.08
N GLY A 191 -10.44 -12.40 -7.69
CA GLY A 191 -9.97 -12.21 -6.32
C GLY A 191 -10.12 -10.76 -5.83
N VAL A 192 -9.81 -9.76 -6.66
CA VAL A 192 -10.02 -8.34 -6.35
C VAL A 192 -11.51 -8.03 -6.15
N ARG A 193 -12.38 -8.52 -7.03
CA ARG A 193 -13.84 -8.34 -6.92
C ARG A 193 -14.41 -9.00 -5.67
N SER A 194 -13.91 -10.18 -5.33
CA SER A 194 -14.24 -10.92 -4.11
C SER A 194 -13.47 -10.42 -2.87
N GLN A 195 -12.68 -9.36 -3.01
CA GLN A 195 -11.92 -8.72 -1.93
C GLN A 195 -10.94 -9.66 -1.20
N GLN A 196 -10.37 -10.61 -1.93
CA GLN A 196 -9.39 -11.55 -1.41
C GLN A 196 -8.07 -10.82 -1.14
N LEU A 197 -7.56 -10.96 0.09
CA LEU A 197 -6.38 -10.21 0.56
C LEU A 197 -5.16 -10.41 -0.35
N GLU A 198 -4.90 -11.64 -0.79
CA GLU A 198 -3.75 -11.97 -1.64
C GLU A 198 -3.82 -11.31 -3.03
N ALA A 199 -5.01 -11.32 -3.65
CA ALA A 199 -5.23 -10.63 -4.92
C ALA A 199 -5.05 -9.10 -4.77
N LEU A 200 -5.48 -8.54 -3.63
CA LEU A 200 -5.29 -7.13 -3.30
C LEU A 200 -3.82 -6.78 -3.03
N CYS A 201 -3.04 -7.67 -2.40
CA CYS A 201 -1.59 -7.51 -2.26
C CYS A 201 -0.91 -7.47 -3.64
N THR A 202 -1.25 -8.41 -4.51
CA THR A 202 -0.72 -8.47 -5.89
C THR A 202 -1.03 -7.18 -6.65
N LEU A 203 -2.27 -6.71 -6.55
CA LEU A 203 -2.72 -5.48 -7.19
C LEU A 203 -2.00 -4.24 -6.64
N PHE A 204 -1.92 -4.10 -5.31
CA PHE A 204 -1.24 -2.98 -4.67
C PHE A 204 0.24 -2.92 -5.08
N ARG A 205 0.93 -4.07 -5.04
CA ARG A 205 2.33 -4.16 -5.47
C ARG A 205 2.50 -3.74 -6.93
N LEU A 206 1.62 -4.18 -7.83
CA LEU A 206 1.68 -3.80 -9.24
C LEU A 206 1.59 -2.29 -9.42
N PHE A 207 0.62 -1.64 -8.77
CA PHE A 207 0.48 -0.19 -8.86
C PHE A 207 1.65 0.55 -8.22
N LEU A 208 2.16 0.06 -7.08
CA LEU A 208 3.33 0.64 -6.43
C LEU A 208 4.57 0.58 -7.31
N LEU A 209 4.81 -0.51 -8.02
CA LEU A 209 5.92 -0.62 -8.95
C LEU A 209 5.76 0.27 -10.20
N SER A 210 4.54 0.77 -10.44
CA SER A 210 4.21 1.64 -11.57
C SER A 210 4.37 3.13 -11.24
N THR A 211 4.57 3.52 -9.97
CA THR A 211 4.74 4.94 -9.55
C THR A 211 6.19 5.43 -9.65
N THR A 212 6.90 5.07 -10.72
CA THR A 212 8.32 5.41 -10.91
C THR A 212 8.59 6.91 -10.74
N GLY A 213 9.64 7.27 -9.99
CA GLY A 213 10.02 8.64 -9.71
C GLY A 213 9.24 9.32 -8.58
N LYS A 214 8.33 8.61 -7.91
CA LYS A 214 7.52 9.11 -6.79
C LYS A 214 7.99 8.56 -5.45
N VAL A 215 7.74 9.34 -4.39
CA VAL A 215 7.76 8.88 -3.00
C VAL A 215 6.32 8.60 -2.60
N VAL A 216 5.99 7.33 -2.40
CA VAL A 216 4.65 6.89 -1.98
C VAL A 216 4.64 6.80 -0.46
N PHE A 217 3.77 7.58 0.17
CA PHE A 217 3.54 7.54 1.61
C PHE A 217 2.30 6.71 1.89
N VAL A 218 2.42 5.61 2.61
CA VAL A 218 1.28 4.83 3.09
C VAL A 218 1.08 5.16 4.57
N ILE A 219 -0.04 5.80 4.89
CA ILE A 219 -0.40 6.20 6.25
C ILE A 219 -1.57 5.32 6.71
N LEU A 220 -1.27 4.36 7.59
CA LEU A 220 -2.25 3.52 8.26
C LEU A 220 -2.49 4.06 9.68
N GLU A 221 -3.59 4.76 9.84
CA GLU A 221 -3.86 5.50 11.08
C GLU A 221 -4.82 4.72 11.98
N GLY A 222 -4.52 4.65 13.28
CA GLY A 222 -5.44 4.16 14.30
C GLY A 222 -5.59 2.64 14.32
N VAL A 223 -4.51 1.88 14.11
CA VAL A 223 -4.59 0.41 14.02
C VAL A 223 -4.98 -0.28 15.33
N SER A 224 -5.11 0.44 16.44
CA SER A 224 -5.66 -0.08 17.70
C SER A 224 -7.05 -0.71 17.50
N TRP A 225 -7.89 -0.09 16.67
CA TRP A 225 -9.21 -0.61 16.25
C TRP A 225 -9.17 -1.97 15.57
N MET A 226 -8.01 -2.34 15.04
CA MET A 226 -7.79 -3.53 14.23
C MET A 226 -7.02 -4.61 15.00
N GLU A 227 -6.47 -4.29 16.17
CA GLU A 227 -5.82 -5.24 17.09
C GLU A 227 -6.85 -6.07 17.89
N VAL A 228 -8.04 -6.25 17.34
CA VAL A 228 -9.13 -7.08 17.88
C VAL A 228 -9.27 -8.39 17.09
N ARG A 229 -9.75 -9.44 17.80
CA ARG A 229 -9.71 -10.86 17.38
C ARG A 229 -9.86 -11.13 15.88
N ARG A 230 -10.92 -10.62 15.24
CA ARG A 230 -11.24 -10.95 13.84
C ARG A 230 -10.35 -10.26 12.80
N HIS A 231 -9.67 -9.18 13.15
CA HIS A 231 -8.88 -8.37 12.21
C HIS A 231 -7.38 -8.53 12.38
N VAL A 232 -6.91 -8.88 13.59
CA VAL A 232 -5.49 -8.84 13.94
C VAL A 232 -4.59 -9.72 13.06
N GLN A 233 -5.08 -10.90 12.65
CA GLN A 233 -4.31 -11.79 11.76
C GLN A 233 -4.13 -11.17 10.38
N GLY A 234 -5.20 -10.65 9.78
CA GLY A 234 -5.12 -10.02 8.48
C GLY A 234 -4.39 -8.68 8.52
N LEU A 235 -4.50 -7.90 9.61
CA LEU A 235 -3.67 -6.71 9.82
C LEU A 235 -2.18 -7.10 9.85
N GLY A 236 -1.81 -8.14 10.60
CA GLY A 236 -0.44 -8.65 10.61
C GLY A 236 0.06 -9.06 9.23
N ALA A 237 -0.81 -9.66 8.40
CA ALA A 237 -0.49 -9.98 7.01
C ALA A 237 -0.25 -8.71 6.16
N VAL A 238 -1.07 -7.67 6.32
CA VAL A 238 -0.88 -6.37 5.65
C VAL A 238 0.43 -5.71 6.08
N VAL A 239 0.74 -5.68 7.38
CA VAL A 239 2.00 -5.11 7.89
C VAL A 239 3.20 -5.88 7.36
N SER A 240 3.14 -7.21 7.37
CA SER A 240 4.21 -8.08 6.83
C SER A 240 4.40 -7.87 5.33
N PHE A 241 3.31 -7.69 4.58
CA PHE A 241 3.35 -7.37 3.16
C PHE A 241 3.98 -6.00 2.89
N LEU A 242 3.59 -4.96 3.62
CA LEU A 242 4.19 -3.63 3.51
C LEU A 242 5.68 -3.64 3.87
N TRP A 243 6.07 -4.41 4.89
CA TRP A 243 7.46 -4.60 5.26
C TRP A 243 8.26 -5.33 4.17
N TYR A 244 7.67 -6.37 3.56
CA TYR A 244 8.27 -7.04 2.41
C TYR A 244 8.51 -6.05 1.26
N LEU A 245 7.52 -5.21 0.91
CA LEU A 245 7.66 -4.22 -0.15
C LEU A 245 8.75 -3.18 0.14
N VAL A 246 8.87 -2.73 1.39
CA VAL A 246 9.95 -1.83 1.82
C VAL A 246 11.32 -2.47 1.52
N ASN A 247 11.51 -3.74 1.88
CA ASN A 247 12.77 -4.45 1.64
C ASN A 247 13.02 -4.71 0.15
N GLU A 248 11.98 -5.12 -0.58
CA GLU A 248 12.04 -5.34 -2.02
C GLU A 248 12.45 -4.06 -2.76
N LEU A 249 11.80 -2.93 -2.48
CA LEU A 249 12.10 -1.66 -3.13
C LEU A 249 13.49 -1.12 -2.80
N ASN A 250 14.04 -1.45 -1.63
CA ASN A 250 15.43 -1.09 -1.30
C ASN A 250 16.46 -1.92 -2.10
N GLN A 251 16.06 -3.09 -2.61
CA GLN A 251 16.90 -3.94 -3.45
C GLN A 251 16.73 -3.61 -4.94
N LEU A 252 15.57 -3.06 -5.32
CA LEU A 252 15.25 -2.72 -6.69
C LEU A 252 15.62 -1.26 -7.00
N ASP A 253 16.46 -1.03 -8.02
CA ASP A 253 16.71 0.32 -8.55
C ASP A 253 15.60 0.76 -9.52
N ARG A 254 14.37 0.90 -8.99
CA ARG A 254 13.15 1.26 -9.75
C ARG A 254 12.77 2.73 -9.65
N GLY A 255 13.50 3.51 -8.85
CA GLY A 255 13.22 4.93 -8.61
C GLY A 255 11.90 5.19 -7.87
N VAL A 256 11.36 4.22 -7.14
CA VAL A 256 10.20 4.37 -6.25
C VAL A 256 10.66 4.26 -4.81
N VAL A 257 10.20 5.16 -3.95
CA VAL A 257 10.48 5.11 -2.51
C VAL A 257 9.17 4.93 -1.76
N LEU A 258 9.06 3.88 -0.96
CA LEU A 258 7.90 3.62 -0.11
C LEU A 258 8.16 4.05 1.34
N LYS A 259 7.34 4.95 1.85
CA LYS A 259 7.35 5.41 3.24
C LYS A 259 6.08 4.97 3.93
N VAL A 260 6.17 3.99 4.81
CA VAL A 260 5.00 3.49 5.56
C VAL A 260 5.02 4.09 6.96
N LEU A 261 3.92 4.73 7.36
CA LEU A 261 3.65 5.15 8.73
C LEU A 261 2.44 4.39 9.25
N ILE A 262 2.59 3.75 10.40
CA ILE A 262 1.50 3.07 11.11
C ILE A 262 1.36 3.74 12.47
N THR A 263 0.15 4.15 12.84
CA THR A 263 -0.11 4.68 14.19
C THR A 263 -1.04 3.74 14.95
N ASN A 264 -0.69 3.49 16.21
CA ASN A 264 -1.57 2.93 17.21
C ASN A 264 -1.67 3.94 18.33
N SER A 265 -2.86 4.45 18.61
CA SER A 265 -3.09 5.47 19.63
C SER A 265 -3.00 4.88 21.04
N ALA A 266 -3.44 3.63 21.22
CA ALA A 266 -3.36 2.87 22.45
C ALA A 266 -1.99 2.17 22.62
N THR A 267 -1.93 1.19 23.53
CA THR A 267 -0.77 0.30 23.68
C THR A 267 -0.92 -0.92 22.78
N SER A 268 -0.05 -1.04 21.78
CA SER A 268 -0.01 -2.22 20.91
C SER A 268 0.53 -3.45 21.63
N ASN A 269 -0.16 -4.58 21.46
CA ASN A 269 0.32 -5.90 21.89
C ASN A 269 1.03 -6.67 20.76
N TYR A 270 1.02 -6.13 19.54
CA TYR A 270 1.41 -6.85 18.33
C TYR A 270 2.54 -6.18 17.54
N ALA A 271 2.82 -4.88 17.75
CA ALA A 271 3.83 -4.15 17.00
C ALA A 271 5.18 -4.89 16.94
N ARG A 272 5.68 -5.37 18.08
CA ARG A 272 6.95 -6.13 18.19
C ARG A 272 6.91 -7.54 17.59
N ARG A 273 5.72 -8.07 17.32
CA ARG A 273 5.56 -9.33 16.58
C ARG A 273 5.62 -9.12 15.08
N TRP A 274 5.20 -7.95 14.61
CA TRP A 274 5.16 -7.62 13.19
C TRP A 274 6.42 -6.93 12.69
N LEU A 275 7.07 -6.12 13.54
CA LEU A 275 8.17 -5.26 13.13
C LEU A 275 9.36 -5.33 14.11
N PRO A 276 10.60 -5.13 13.60
CA PRO A 276 11.77 -4.91 14.44
C PRO A 276 11.63 -3.70 15.36
N LYS A 277 12.34 -3.70 16.49
CA LYS A 277 12.23 -2.65 17.53
C LYS A 277 12.63 -1.28 16.99
N GLU A 278 13.63 -1.22 16.12
CA GLU A 278 14.13 0.01 15.50
C GLU A 278 13.10 0.72 14.60
N CYS A 279 12.08 0.00 14.14
CA CYS A 279 10.97 0.55 13.39
C CYS A 279 9.87 1.14 14.29
N ILE A 280 9.98 1.03 15.62
CA ILE A 280 8.93 1.39 16.57
C ILE A 280 9.36 2.60 17.40
N ILE A 281 8.58 3.67 17.34
CA ILE A 281 8.62 4.78 18.29
C ILE A 281 7.65 4.46 19.41
N GLU A 282 8.17 4.30 20.62
CA GLU A 282 7.37 4.21 21.84
C GLU A 282 7.16 5.64 22.35
N MET A 283 5.91 6.09 22.42
CA MET A 283 5.59 7.32 23.14
C MET A 283 5.60 7.07 24.65
N ASP A 284 5.87 8.10 25.44
CA ASP A 284 5.77 8.02 26.90
C ASP A 284 4.31 7.80 27.30
N GLU A 285 4.06 7.00 28.35
CA GLU A 285 2.69 6.72 28.82
C GLU A 285 1.97 8.03 29.16
N VAL A 286 0.77 8.18 28.60
CA VAL A 286 -0.13 9.27 28.92
C VAL A 286 -1.21 8.70 29.84
N ARG A 287 -1.13 9.05 31.13
CA ARG A 287 -2.22 8.89 32.09
C ARG A 287 -3.13 10.11 32.03
#